data_AF-A0A956YFF2-F1
#
_entry.id   AF-A0A956YFF2-F1
#
_cell.length_a   1.000
_cell.length_b   1.000
_cell.length_c   1.000
_cell.angle_alpha   90.00
_cell.angle_beta   90.00
_cell.angle_gamma   90.00
#
_symmetry.space_group_name_H-M   'P 1'
#
loop_
_entity.id
_entity.type
_entity.pdbx_description
1 polymer ?
#
loop_
_entity_poly.entity_id
_entity_poly.type
_entity_poly.pdbx_seq_one_letter_code
_entity_poly.pdbx_strand_id
1 'polypeptide(L)'
;KDHKTLLKQMGFTAIEPEDRADHDYTHVFVMTSSMASTNMGIYYMLASLLNVRQFFTWTVPFRVVTFVVFTTAVLKKQAPLKFITVPLWELTGALLTGWALWAERNQDNSQ
;
A
#
# COMPACT_ATOMS: atom_id res chain seq x y z
N LYS A 1 19.66 -7.65 13.69
CA LYS A 1 19.72 -7.72 12.21
C LYS A 1 20.09 -6.33 11.73
N ASP A 2 21.22 -6.17 11.03
CA ASP A 2 21.72 -4.85 10.64
C ASP A 2 20.79 -4.20 9.59
N HIS A 3 20.16 -3.08 9.94
CA HIS A 3 19.21 -2.38 9.07
C HIS A 3 19.90 -1.86 7.80
N LYS A 4 21.21 -1.59 7.86
CA LYS A 4 22.02 -1.13 6.72
C LYS A 4 22.12 -2.19 5.64
N THR A 5 22.22 -3.46 6.03
CA THR A 5 22.27 -4.60 5.10
C THR A 5 20.95 -4.76 4.35
N LEU A 6 19.81 -4.59 5.03
CA LEU A 6 18.48 -4.61 4.41
C LEU A 6 18.30 -3.45 3.41
N LEU A 7 18.70 -2.24 3.79
CA LEU A 7 18.64 -1.07 2.91
C LEU A 7 19.47 -1.28 1.63
N LYS A 8 20.70 -1.79 1.77
CA LYS A 8 21.57 -2.11 0.62
C LYS A 8 20.97 -3.18 -0.28
N GLN A 9 20.35 -4.23 0.27
CA GLN A 9 19.68 -5.28 -0.50
C GLN A 9 18.49 -4.76 -1.31
N MET A 10 17.78 -3.76 -0.78
CA MET A 10 16.68 -3.08 -1.49
C MET A 10 17.17 -2.04 -2.50
N GLY A 11 18.48 -1.84 -2.65
CA GLY A 11 19.09 -0.88 -3.56
C GLY A 11 19.14 0.55 -3.02
N PHE A 12 18.94 0.76 -1.72
CA PHE A 12 19.07 2.06 -1.08
C PHE A 12 20.50 2.29 -0.56
N THR A 13 20.97 3.52 -0.70
CA THR A 13 22.22 3.97 -0.07
C THR A 13 22.00 4.11 1.43
N ALA A 14 22.72 3.32 2.23
CA ALA A 14 22.74 3.48 3.68
C ALA A 14 23.67 4.65 4.02
N ILE A 15 23.09 5.73 4.54
CA ILE A 15 23.81 6.91 5.04
C ILE A 15 24.07 6.71 6.53
N GLU A 16 25.30 6.97 6.98
CA GLU A 16 25.65 6.93 8.40
C GLU A 16 24.90 8.02 9.17
N PRO A 17 24.53 7.78 10.44
CA PRO A 17 23.77 8.76 11.22
C PRO A 17 24.44 10.14 11.29
N GLU A 18 25.78 10.16 11.33
CA GLU A 18 26.64 11.35 11.37
C GLU A 18 26.70 12.14 10.05
N ASP A 19 26.34 11.52 8.93
CA ASP A 19 26.32 12.15 7.60
C ASP A 19 24.93 12.69 7.23
N ARG A 20 23.92 12.54 8.09
CA ARG A 20 22.56 13.05 7.85
C ARG A 20 22.46 14.51 8.23
N ALA A 21 21.81 15.31 7.39
CA ALA A 21 21.53 16.71 7.69
C ALA A 21 20.61 16.84 8.93
N ASP A 22 20.77 17.91 9.71
CA ASP A 22 20.02 18.19 10.96
C ASP A 22 18.48 18.20 10.81
N HIS A 23 17.96 18.26 9.58
CA HIS A 23 16.53 18.25 9.25
C HIS A 23 16.11 17.04 8.40
N ASP A 24 16.91 15.97 8.37
CA ASP A 24 16.54 14.72 7.73
C ASP A 24 15.54 13.92 8.60
N TYR A 25 14.26 14.24 8.43
CA TYR A 25 13.17 13.54 9.11
C TYR A 25 12.75 12.23 8.42
N THR A 26 13.53 11.71 7.45
CA THR A 26 13.18 10.50 6.70
C THR A 26 12.95 9.31 7.62
N HIS A 27 13.76 9.13 8.66
CA HIS A 27 13.59 8.03 9.61
C HIS A 27 12.26 8.11 10.36
N VAL A 28 11.92 9.30 10.86
CA VAL A 28 10.64 9.54 11.55
C VAL A 28 9.48 9.31 10.59
N PHE A 29 9.55 9.85 9.38
CA PHE A 29 8.53 9.67 8.35
C PHE A 29 8.32 8.18 7.99
N VAL A 30 9.40 7.43 7.80
CA VAL A 30 9.33 5.98 7.51
C VAL A 30 8.72 5.23 8.69
N MET A 31 9.13 5.52 9.92
CA MET A 31 8.59 4.88 11.13
C MET A 31 7.09 5.17 11.29
N THR A 32 6.69 6.44 11.21
CA THR A 32 5.28 6.83 11.33
C THR A 32 4.42 6.26 10.21
N SER A 33 4.90 6.28 8.97
CA SER A 33 4.19 5.68 7.83
C SER A 33 4.07 4.16 7.98
N SER A 34 5.10 3.49 8.51
CA SER A 34 5.09 2.05 8.79
C SER A 34 4.06 1.70 9.85
N MET A 35 4.00 2.45 10.95
CA MET A 35 3.00 2.27 12.02
C MET A 35 1.58 2.50 11.50
N ALA A 36 1.36 3.56 10.73
CA ALA A 36 0.06 3.84 10.12
C ALA A 36 -0.40 2.72 9.17
N SER A 37 0.51 2.21 8.33
CA SER A 37 0.21 1.11 7.39
C SER A 37 -0.09 -0.20 8.13
N THR A 38 0.63 -0.49 9.21
CA THR A 38 0.39 -1.66 10.07
C THR A 38 -0.99 -1.60 10.70
N ASN A 39 -1.37 -0.45 11.26
CA ASN A 39 -2.69 -0.26 11.85
C ASN A 39 -3.81 -0.47 10.84
N MET A 40 -3.66 0.05 9.61
CA MET A 40 -4.60 -0.22 8.53
C MET A 40 -4.72 -1.72 8.23
N GLY A 41 -3.60 -2.45 8.14
CA GLY A 41 -3.63 -3.90 7.97
C GLY A 41 -4.44 -4.63 9.04
N ILE A 42 -4.29 -4.24 10.31
CA ILE A 42 -5.07 -4.79 11.43
C ILE A 42 -6.56 -4.51 11.25
N TYR A 43 -6.95 -3.29 10.88
CA TYR A 43 -8.35 -2.95 10.63
C TYR A 43 -8.95 -3.78 9.50
N TYR A 44 -8.21 -4.06 8.43
CA TYR A 44 -8.67 -4.93 7.34
C TYR A 44 -8.87 -6.38 7.80
N MET A 45 -7.96 -6.93 8.60
CA MET A 45 -8.10 -8.29 9.15
C MET A 45 -9.35 -8.38 10.04
N LEU A 46 -9.56 -7.41 10.94
CA LEU A 46 -10.74 -7.36 11.80
C LEU A 46 -12.03 -7.19 10.99
N ALA A 47 -12.03 -6.30 9.99
CA ALA A 47 -13.17 -6.11 9.11
C ALA A 47 -13.52 -7.37 8.31
N SER A 48 -12.50 -8.15 7.90
CA SER A 48 -12.69 -9.44 7.24
C SER A 48 -13.27 -10.49 8.17
N LEU A 49 -12.82 -10.55 9.44
CA LEU A 49 -13.35 -11.48 10.43
C LEU A 49 -14.81 -11.15 10.80
N LEU A 50 -15.15 -9.86 10.82
CA LEU A 50 -16.49 -9.37 11.16
C LEU A 50 -17.41 -9.19 9.93
N ASN A 51 -16.96 -9.56 8.73
CA ASN A 51 -17.69 -9.39 7.46
C ASN A 51 -18.31 -7.98 7.27
N VAL A 52 -17.54 -6.94 7.59
CA VAL A 52 -18.01 -5.56 7.49
C VAL A 52 -18.04 -5.13 6.01
N ARG A 53 -19.13 -5.46 5.30
CA ARG A 53 -19.28 -5.23 3.85
C ARG A 53 -19.03 -3.78 3.42
N GLN A 54 -19.57 -2.81 4.18
CA GLN A 54 -19.43 -1.39 3.86
C GLN A 54 -17.97 -0.94 3.84
N PHE A 55 -17.12 -1.55 4.66
CA PHE A 55 -15.69 -1.27 4.67
C PHE A 55 -15.06 -1.68 3.33
N PHE A 56 -15.35 -2.89 2.85
CA PHE A 56 -14.80 -3.43 1.60
C PHE A 56 -15.18 -2.63 0.36
N THR A 57 -16.40 -2.09 0.31
CA THR A 57 -16.86 -1.22 -0.78
C THR A 57 -15.95 0.00 -0.96
N TRP A 58 -15.51 0.60 0.14
CA TRP A 58 -14.61 1.75 0.09
C TRP A 58 -13.17 1.38 -0.28
N THR A 59 -12.76 0.13 -0.11
CA THR A 59 -11.39 -0.28 -0.46
C THR A 59 -11.13 -0.22 -1.96
N VAL A 60 -12.13 -0.52 -2.78
CA VAL A 60 -12.02 -0.52 -4.25
C VAL A 60 -11.60 0.85 -4.80
N PRO A 61 -12.32 1.97 -4.53
CA PRO A 61 -11.91 3.27 -5.03
C PRO A 61 -10.55 3.72 -4.47
N PHE A 62 -10.25 3.43 -3.20
CA PHE A 62 -8.92 3.75 -2.63
C PHE A 62 -7.79 3.01 -3.36
N ARG A 63 -7.98 1.74 -3.71
CA ARG A 63 -7.00 0.96 -4.50
C ARG A 63 -6.83 1.48 -5.93
N VAL A 64 -7.89 1.98 -6.54
CA VAL A 64 -7.79 2.65 -7.86
C VAL A 64 -7.00 3.95 -7.74
N VAL A 65 -7.24 4.74 -6.69
CA VAL A 65 -6.47 5.97 -6.43
C VAL A 65 -4.98 5.65 -6.22
N THR A 66 -4.64 4.64 -5.42
CA THR A 66 -3.23 4.24 -5.23
C THR A 66 -2.61 3.77 -6.54
N PHE A 67 -3.32 2.99 -7.36
CA PHE A 67 -2.88 2.62 -8.71
C PHE A 67 -2.52 3.85 -9.56
N VAL A 68 -3.39 4.86 -9.61
CA VAL A 68 -3.16 6.09 -10.39
C VAL A 68 -1.96 6.87 -9.86
N VAL A 69 -1.87 7.06 -8.55
CA VAL A 69 -0.78 7.81 -7.90
C VAL A 69 0.57 7.12 -8.14
N PHE A 70 0.68 5.81 -7.88
CA PHE A 70 1.94 5.08 -8.07
C PHE A 70 2.34 4.98 -9.55
N THR A 71 1.38 4.75 -10.45
CA THR A 71 1.65 4.76 -11.89
C THR A 71 2.19 6.14 -12.32
N THR A 72 1.57 7.23 -11.86
CA THR A 72 2.03 8.59 -12.15
C THR A 72 3.43 8.84 -11.60
N ALA A 73 3.74 8.37 -10.38
CA ALA A 73 5.06 8.51 -9.77
C ALA A 73 6.16 7.80 -10.59
N VAL A 74 5.88 6.60 -11.10
CA VAL A 74 6.80 5.86 -11.98
C VAL A 74 6.96 6.58 -13.32
N LEU A 75 5.87 7.01 -13.96
CA LEU A 75 5.92 7.72 -15.24
C LEU A 75 6.68 9.07 -15.15
N LYS A 76 6.55 9.77 -14.02
CA LYS A 76 7.30 11.02 -13.74
C LYS A 76 8.74 10.79 -13.29
N LYS A 77 9.24 9.55 -13.28
CA LYS A 77 10.58 9.16 -12.81
C LYS A 77 10.86 9.55 -11.35
N GLN A 78 9.81 9.77 -10.54
CA GLN A 78 9.93 10.01 -9.10
C GLN A 78 10.22 8.71 -8.34
N ALA A 79 9.77 7.58 -8.88
CA ALA A 79 10.04 6.25 -8.37
C ALA A 79 10.82 5.40 -9.40
N PRO A 80 11.70 4.47 -8.97
CA PRO A 80 12.35 3.53 -9.87
C PRO A 80 11.34 2.68 -10.64
N LEU A 81 11.64 2.33 -11.90
CA LEU A 81 10.72 1.56 -12.75
C LEU A 81 10.30 0.22 -12.14
N LYS A 82 11.16 -0.38 -11.29
CA LYS A 82 10.88 -1.61 -10.54
C LYS A 82 9.62 -1.50 -9.64
N PHE A 83 9.23 -0.29 -9.25
CA PHE A 83 8.03 -0.05 -8.44
C PHE A 83 6.73 -0.17 -9.22
N ILE A 84 6.74 -0.42 -10.54
CA ILE A 84 5.53 -0.65 -11.34
C ILE A 84 4.74 -1.90 -10.88
N THR A 85 5.39 -2.80 -10.15
CA THR A 85 4.71 -3.96 -9.53
C THR A 85 3.67 -3.54 -8.50
N VAL A 86 3.90 -2.44 -7.79
CA VAL A 86 2.99 -1.90 -6.76
C VAL A 86 1.64 -1.48 -7.36
N PRO A 87 1.55 -0.57 -8.35
CA PRO A 87 0.27 -0.20 -8.95
C PRO A 87 -0.41 -1.41 -9.60
N LEU A 88 0.32 -2.30 -10.28
CA LEU A 88 -0.27 -3.51 -10.86
C LEU A 88 -0.92 -4.40 -9.79
N TRP A 89 -0.30 -4.52 -8.63
CA TRP A 89 -0.85 -5.26 -7.50
C TRP A 89 -2.12 -4.60 -6.94
N GLU A 90 -2.11 -3.28 -6.78
CA GLU A 90 -3.27 -2.53 -6.29
C GLU A 90 -4.47 -2.64 -7.24
N LEU A 91 -4.24 -2.55 -8.55
CA LEU A 91 -5.30 -2.72 -9.55
C LEU A 91 -5.88 -4.14 -9.53
N THR A 92 -5.01 -5.14 -9.43
CA THR A 92 -5.44 -6.54 -9.33
C THR A 92 -6.32 -6.75 -8.09
N GLY A 93 -5.89 -6.22 -6.93
CA GLY A 93 -6.69 -6.26 -5.70
C GLY A 93 -8.03 -5.56 -5.84
N ALA A 94 -8.07 -4.38 -6.46
CA ALA A 94 -9.31 -3.64 -6.71
C ALA A 94 -10.30 -4.43 -7.58
N LEU A 95 -9.81 -5.10 -8.63
CA LEU A 95 -10.63 -5.93 -9.51
C LEU A 95 -11.21 -7.15 -8.78
N LEU A 96 -10.39 -7.84 -7.98
CA LEU A 96 -10.85 -9.01 -7.21
C LEU A 96 -11.90 -8.64 -6.18
N THR A 97 -11.68 -7.56 -5.41
CA THR A 97 -12.66 -7.10 -4.41
C THR A 97 -13.93 -6.56 -5.07
N GLY A 98 -13.80 -5.81 -6.16
CA GLY A 98 -14.95 -5.33 -6.92
C GLY A 98 -15.78 -6.48 -7.51
N TRP A 99 -15.13 -7.51 -8.02
CA TRP A 99 -15.80 -8.71 -8.54
C TRP A 99 -16.51 -9.49 -7.43
N ALA A 100 -15.88 -9.67 -6.27
CA ALA A 100 -16.51 -10.32 -5.12
C ALA A 100 -17.79 -9.58 -4.67
N LEU A 101 -17.73 -8.24 -4.54
CA LEU A 101 -18.89 -7.43 -4.18
C LEU A 101 -20.01 -7.49 -5.24
N TRP A 102 -19.65 -7.54 -6.52
CA TRP A 102 -20.62 -7.70 -7.61
C TRP A 102 -21.29 -9.09 -7.58
N ALA A 103 -20.52 -10.15 -7.37
CA ALA A 103 -21.03 -11.51 -7.28
C ALA A 103 -22.00 -11.68 -6.10
N GLU A 104 -21.64 -11.14 -4.93
CA GLU A 104 -22.52 -11.15 -3.75
C GLU A 104 -23.82 -10.39 -3.98
N ARG A 105 -23.76 -9.20 -4.61
CA ARG A 105 -24.96 -8.39 -4.89
C ARG A 105 -25.92 -9.08 -5.85
N ASN A 106 -25.41 -9.84 -6.81
CA ASN A 106 -26.25 -10.61 -7.74
C ASN A 106 -26.88 -11.84 -7.07
N GLN A 107 -26.22 -12.45 -6.08
CA GLN A 107 -26.80 -13.53 -5.28
C GLN A 107 -27.94 -13.02 -4.40
N ASP A 108 -27.79 -11.87 -3.75
CA ASP A 108 -28.85 -11.25 -2.93
C ASP A 108 -30.09 -10.87 -3.76
N ASN A 109 -29.91 -10.36 -4.99
CA ASN A 109 -31.02 -10.01 -5.89
C ASN A 109 -31.78 -11.22 -6.48
N SER A 110 -31.27 -12.44 -6.29
CA SER A 110 -31.87 -13.67 -6.81
C SER A 110 -32.68 -14.44 -5.75
N GLN A 111 -32.77 -13.91 -4.52
CA GLN A 111 -33.68 -14.34 -3.45
C GLN A 111 -34.88 -13.40 -3.35
#